data_AF-A0A523IVK8-F1
#
_entry.id   AF-A0A523IVK8-F1
#
_cell.length_a   1.000
_cell.length_b   1.000
_cell.length_c   1.000
_cell.angle_alpha   90.00
_cell.angle_beta   90.00
_cell.angle_gamma   90.00
#
_symmetry.space_group_name_H-M   'P 1'
#
loop_
_entity.id
_entity.type
_entity.pdbx_description
1 polymer ?
#
loop_
_entity_poly.entity_id
_entity_poly.type
_entity_poly.pdbx_seq_one_letter_code
_entity_poly.pdbx_strand_id
1 'polypeptide(L)'
;MPWWRTLYFALFLGLGVVYYYFFGPGPTVSELSQDLPWWRPAGWLLRWDPVIGLASLAKSGGPGFWLPILVFCVPPFALFAAGLRLFHGALPRAGSLALALSLCLFVVYGYLTEGAVWRFFSWRFAVTSLSVGATIALLVFAPSLLRGLLARPRAEVALVLLGTFAGVFLLSTEITGTDPSLRANLSPWPALTLFGFLLAGYCIAALHIAAGCGLLLRSFWPGAISTTLGVVVPALLGGGMAYLIFEGPGPSALGSLALASTLYAGIAGARLGRDPTASAHSATARLAAGLLMASFIFVSNRAALSFLDTARNQRSAEVIAALGAYRETHSGYPDELEQLVPRFLEGVPRARMGLIRNAGEEFVYTNFGDSYALEFAAVQWVQCAYSPPYLDAEEDAPGDAPWAGPEDVGAGGPPLGNELDAPTLEGSWSCESIPPSLW
;
A
#
# COMPACT_ATOMS: atom_id res chain seq x y z
N MET A 1 -18.67 6.36 30.05
CA MET A 1 -18.60 5.08 29.31
C MET A 1 -18.58 3.93 30.32
N PRO A 2 -19.16 2.76 30.03
CA PRO A 2 -19.04 1.59 30.89
C PRO A 2 -17.57 1.14 31.02
N TRP A 3 -17.10 0.85 32.24
CA TRP A 3 -15.72 0.45 32.54
C TRP A 3 -15.23 -0.76 31.72
N TRP A 4 -16.13 -1.68 31.38
CA TRP A 4 -15.80 -2.87 30.58
C TRP A 4 -15.34 -2.52 29.15
N ARG A 5 -15.76 -1.37 28.59
CA ARG A 5 -15.30 -0.92 27.26
C ARG A 5 -13.83 -0.52 27.30
N THR A 6 -13.44 0.18 28.36
CA THR A 6 -12.05 0.56 28.61
C THR A 6 -11.20 -0.68 28.84
N LEU A 7 -11.68 -1.63 29.65
CA LEU A 7 -10.99 -2.90 29.87
C LEU A 7 -10.81 -3.68 28.56
N TYR A 8 -11.81 -3.73 27.70
CA TYR A 8 -11.72 -4.40 26.40
C TYR A 8 -10.59 -3.84 25.52
N PHE A 9 -10.49 -2.52 25.39
CA PHE A 9 -9.39 -1.91 24.61
C PHE A 9 -8.04 -2.01 25.33
N ALA A 10 -8.03 -2.03 26.67
CA ALA A 10 -6.83 -2.31 27.45
C ALA A 10 -6.28 -3.73 27.19
N LEU A 11 -7.14 -4.71 26.88
CA LEU A 11 -6.68 -6.05 26.49
C LEU A 11 -5.92 -6.03 25.16
N PHE A 12 -6.37 -5.26 24.17
CA PHE A 12 -5.62 -5.08 22.92
C PHE A 12 -4.28 -4.39 23.15
N LEU A 13 -4.25 -3.36 24.00
CA LEU A 13 -3.00 -2.68 24.37
C LEU A 13 -2.04 -3.61 25.09
N GLY A 14 -2.52 -4.39 26.06
CA GLY A 14 -1.72 -5.39 26.76
C GLY A 14 -1.15 -6.44 25.80
N LEU A 15 -1.97 -6.93 24.87
CA LEU A 15 -1.53 -7.85 23.83
C LEU A 15 -0.49 -7.22 22.89
N GLY A 16 -0.65 -5.94 22.54
CA GLY A 16 0.30 -5.19 21.74
C GLY A 16 1.65 -5.00 22.42
N VAL A 17 1.65 -4.73 23.73
CA VAL A 17 2.90 -4.67 24.52
C VAL A 17 3.59 -6.02 24.50
N VAL A 18 2.85 -7.12 24.70
CA VAL A 18 3.41 -8.48 24.58
C VAL A 18 4.01 -8.67 23.18
N TYR A 19 3.28 -8.37 22.10
CA TYR A 19 3.78 -8.58 20.74
C TYR A 19 4.99 -7.71 20.43
N TYR A 20 5.05 -6.49 20.94
CA TYR A 20 6.22 -5.64 20.81
C TYR A 20 7.47 -6.26 21.43
N TYR A 21 7.37 -6.82 22.64
CA TYR A 21 8.52 -7.47 23.27
C TYR A 21 8.93 -8.80 22.63
N PHE A 22 8.00 -9.51 21.96
CA PHE A 22 8.28 -10.79 21.31
C PHE A 22 8.74 -10.65 19.86
N PHE A 23 8.12 -9.76 19.09
CA PHE A 23 8.32 -9.62 17.63
C PHE A 23 8.93 -8.29 17.21
N GLY A 24 8.96 -7.30 18.11
CA GLY A 24 9.52 -5.99 17.83
C GLY A 24 11.05 -5.98 17.85
N PRO A 25 11.68 -4.81 17.69
CA PRO A 25 13.13 -4.65 17.52
C PRO A 25 13.98 -4.99 18.77
N GLY A 26 13.43 -5.71 19.76
CA GLY A 26 14.03 -5.86 21.07
C GLY A 26 13.84 -4.60 21.95
N PRO A 27 14.29 -4.64 23.21
CA PRO A 27 14.17 -3.50 24.13
C PRO A 27 15.05 -2.30 23.74
N THR A 28 16.00 -2.47 22.80
CA THR A 28 16.70 -1.39 22.09
C THR A 28 16.95 -1.76 20.63
N VAL A 29 17.05 -0.77 19.72
CA VAL A 29 17.22 -0.95 18.26
C VAL A 29 18.48 -1.78 17.89
N SER A 30 19.43 -1.92 18.82
CA SER A 30 20.70 -2.64 18.65
C SER A 30 20.75 -4.04 19.25
N GLU A 31 19.82 -4.41 20.14
CA GLU A 31 19.84 -5.74 20.78
C GLU A 31 19.05 -6.75 19.94
N LEU A 32 19.72 -7.80 19.43
CA LEU A 32 19.01 -8.91 18.80
C LEU A 32 18.25 -9.68 19.88
N SER A 33 17.04 -10.16 19.54
CA SER A 33 16.18 -10.93 20.45
C SER A 33 16.89 -12.16 21.04
N GLN A 34 17.79 -12.77 20.27
CA GLN A 34 18.66 -13.90 20.64
C GLN A 34 19.78 -13.55 21.63
N ASP A 35 20.17 -12.28 21.74
CA ASP A 35 21.22 -11.81 22.66
C ASP A 35 20.67 -11.38 24.02
N LEU A 36 19.34 -11.48 24.22
CA LEU A 36 18.70 -11.05 25.45
C LEU A 36 19.10 -11.96 26.62
N PRO A 37 19.52 -11.38 27.76
CA PRO A 37 19.82 -12.15 28.95
C PRO A 37 18.57 -12.88 29.45
N TRP A 38 18.76 -14.13 29.89
CA TRP A 38 17.67 -15.03 30.33
C TRP A 38 16.85 -14.49 31.51
N TRP A 39 17.41 -13.59 32.32
CA TRP A 39 16.73 -13.00 33.47
C TRP A 39 15.76 -11.87 33.07
N ARG A 40 15.83 -11.35 31.83
CA ARG A 40 14.81 -10.45 31.30
C ARG A 40 13.59 -11.27 30.85
N PRO A 41 12.34 -10.82 31.11
CA PRO A 41 11.13 -11.56 30.71
C PRO A 41 11.11 -11.96 29.23
N ALA A 42 11.54 -11.08 28.33
CA ALA A 42 11.66 -11.36 26.90
C ALA A 42 12.75 -12.41 26.58
N GLY A 43 13.90 -12.34 27.26
CA GLY A 43 14.98 -13.31 27.09
C GLY A 43 14.62 -14.70 27.65
N TRP A 44 13.83 -14.76 28.73
CA TRP A 44 13.29 -16.03 29.25
C TRP A 44 12.31 -16.67 28.26
N LEU A 45 11.36 -15.89 27.72
CA LEU A 45 10.35 -16.36 26.77
C LEU A 45 10.94 -16.87 25.45
N LEU A 46 11.97 -16.21 24.93
CA LEU A 46 12.65 -16.61 23.69
C LEU A 46 13.54 -17.85 23.86
N ARG A 47 13.86 -18.22 25.11
CA ARG A 47 14.59 -19.46 25.45
C ARG A 47 13.66 -20.62 25.79
N TRP A 48 12.35 -20.42 25.71
CA TRP A 48 11.38 -21.46 26.03
C TRP A 48 11.25 -22.44 24.85
N ASP A 49 11.47 -23.73 25.08
CA ASP A 49 11.51 -24.77 24.04
C ASP A 49 10.33 -24.75 23.05
N PRO A 50 9.06 -24.51 23.46
CA PRO A 50 7.95 -24.40 22.52
C PRO A 50 8.08 -23.22 21.55
N VAL A 51 8.64 -22.09 22.01
CA VAL A 51 8.84 -20.88 21.20
C VAL A 51 9.99 -21.09 20.20
N ILE A 52 11.05 -21.75 20.63
CA ILE A 52 12.17 -22.15 19.76
C ILE A 52 11.67 -23.14 18.70
N GLY A 53 10.85 -24.11 19.09
CA GLY A 53 10.20 -25.06 18.18
C GLY A 53 9.35 -24.36 17.12
N LEU A 54 8.54 -23.36 17.51
CA LEU A 54 7.77 -22.54 16.56
C LEU A 54 8.68 -21.75 15.60
N ALA A 55 9.74 -21.13 16.11
CA ALA A 55 10.73 -20.41 15.30
C ALA A 55 11.47 -21.33 14.31
N SER A 56 11.74 -22.57 14.68
CA SER A 56 12.34 -23.56 13.77
C SER A 56 11.37 -24.01 12.68
N LEU A 57 10.08 -24.18 13.01
CA LEU A 57 9.00 -24.49 12.06
C LEU A 57 8.72 -23.35 11.07
N ALA A 58 8.93 -22.10 11.50
CA ALA A 58 8.92 -20.95 10.61
C ALA A 58 9.96 -21.06 9.51
N LYS A 59 11.19 -21.41 9.90
CA LYS A 59 12.36 -21.44 9.03
C LYS A 59 12.39 -22.68 8.13
N SER A 60 11.67 -23.74 8.49
CA SER A 60 11.64 -24.99 7.73
C SER A 60 10.89 -24.92 6.39
N GLY A 61 10.17 -23.82 6.11
CA GLY A 61 9.33 -23.70 4.91
C GLY A 61 8.08 -24.59 4.93
N GLY A 62 7.23 -24.47 3.90
CA GLY A 62 6.01 -25.27 3.75
C GLY A 62 4.86 -24.88 4.71
N PRO A 63 3.89 -25.77 5.00
CA PRO A 63 2.75 -25.45 5.86
C PRO A 63 3.13 -25.14 7.33
N GLY A 64 4.30 -25.62 7.79
CA GLY A 64 4.83 -25.33 9.12
C GLY A 64 5.12 -23.85 9.36
N PHE A 65 5.39 -23.09 8.30
CA PHE A 65 5.59 -21.63 8.34
C PHE A 65 4.33 -20.86 8.73
N TRP A 66 3.16 -21.33 8.33
CA TRP A 66 1.89 -20.66 8.64
C TRP A 66 1.44 -20.88 10.08
N LEU A 67 1.87 -21.98 10.71
CA LEU A 67 1.45 -22.35 12.05
C LEU A 67 1.74 -21.25 13.10
N PRO A 68 2.96 -20.72 13.26
CA PRO A 68 3.23 -19.64 14.19
C PRO A 68 2.44 -18.36 13.85
N ILE A 69 2.32 -17.99 12.57
CA ILE A 69 1.52 -16.83 12.15
C ILE A 69 0.06 -17.00 12.59
N LEU A 70 -0.53 -18.18 12.40
CA LEU A 70 -1.89 -18.48 12.81
C LEU A 70 -2.04 -18.44 14.33
N VAL A 71 -1.11 -19.06 15.07
CA VAL A 71 -1.15 -19.09 16.55
C VAL A 71 -1.16 -17.67 17.13
N PHE A 72 -0.36 -16.75 16.58
CA PHE A 72 -0.30 -15.36 17.05
C PHE A 72 -1.37 -14.45 16.40
N CYS A 73 -1.99 -14.83 15.29
CA CYS A 73 -3.15 -14.10 14.76
C CYS A 73 -4.47 -14.46 15.47
N VAL A 74 -4.56 -15.63 16.11
CA VAL A 74 -5.80 -16.10 16.78
C VAL A 74 -6.25 -15.16 17.93
N PRO A 75 -5.39 -14.76 18.89
CA PRO A 75 -5.84 -13.91 20.01
C PRO A 75 -6.40 -12.54 19.59
N PRO A 76 -5.77 -11.77 18.67
CA PRO A 76 -6.34 -10.53 18.16
C PRO A 76 -7.72 -10.73 17.50
N PHE A 77 -7.88 -11.78 16.68
CA PHE A 77 -9.17 -12.06 16.05
C PHE A 77 -10.23 -12.58 17.03
N ALA A 78 -9.83 -13.31 18.07
CA ALA A 78 -10.74 -13.71 19.15
C ALA A 78 -11.27 -12.49 19.92
N LEU A 79 -10.39 -11.53 20.24
CA LEU A 79 -10.79 -10.25 20.83
C LEU A 79 -11.71 -9.47 19.90
N PHE A 80 -11.42 -9.42 18.60
CA PHE A 80 -12.30 -8.80 17.62
C PHE A 80 -13.69 -9.46 17.57
N ALA A 81 -13.74 -10.80 17.54
CA ALA A 81 -15.00 -11.55 17.55
C ALA A 81 -15.82 -11.30 18.82
N ALA A 82 -15.17 -11.17 19.99
CA ALA A 82 -15.81 -10.71 21.21
C ALA A 82 -16.35 -9.28 21.07
N GLY A 83 -15.57 -8.38 20.46
CA GLY A 83 -15.99 -6.99 20.18
C GLY A 83 -17.22 -6.89 19.29
N LEU A 84 -17.37 -7.76 18.30
CA LEU A 84 -18.58 -7.82 17.46
C LEU A 84 -19.85 -8.10 18.27
N ARG A 85 -19.73 -8.88 19.36
CA ARG A 85 -20.82 -9.19 20.30
C ARG A 85 -21.04 -8.08 21.31
N LEU A 86 -19.96 -7.47 21.82
CA LEU A 86 -20.00 -6.45 22.87
C LEU A 86 -20.48 -5.08 22.36
N PHE A 87 -20.17 -4.73 21.12
CA PHE A 87 -20.50 -3.42 20.57
C PHE A 87 -21.59 -3.49 19.52
N HIS A 88 -22.53 -2.55 19.58
CA HIS A 88 -23.57 -2.39 18.54
C HIS A 88 -23.18 -1.36 17.46
N GLY A 89 -22.31 -0.40 17.78
CA GLY A 89 -21.90 0.65 16.86
C GLY A 89 -20.83 0.21 15.85
N ALA A 90 -20.85 0.80 14.65
CA ALA A 90 -19.87 0.53 13.61
C ALA A 90 -18.46 1.01 14.00
N LEU A 91 -18.35 2.19 14.63
CA LEU A 91 -17.08 2.79 15.02
C LEU A 91 -16.26 1.93 16.00
N PRO A 92 -16.79 1.46 17.16
CA PRO A 92 -16.02 0.60 18.05
C PRO A 92 -15.69 -0.77 17.44
N ARG A 93 -16.51 -1.29 16.52
CA ARG A 93 -16.20 -2.51 15.75
C ARG A 93 -15.09 -2.30 14.73
N ALA A 94 -15.06 -1.14 14.08
CA ALA A 94 -13.96 -0.75 13.22
C ALA A 94 -12.68 -0.57 14.04
N GLY A 95 -12.76 0.08 15.22
CA GLY A 95 -11.63 0.21 16.13
C GLY A 95 -11.08 -1.14 16.61
N SER A 96 -11.94 -2.10 16.95
CA SER A 96 -11.48 -3.44 17.34
C SER A 96 -10.87 -4.22 16.17
N LEU A 97 -11.42 -4.11 14.96
CA LEU A 97 -10.82 -4.72 13.78
C LEU A 97 -9.49 -4.07 13.44
N ALA A 98 -9.38 -2.74 13.54
CA ALA A 98 -8.16 -2.00 13.29
C ALA A 98 -7.04 -2.51 14.20
N LEU A 99 -7.29 -2.61 15.51
CA LEU A 99 -6.33 -3.14 16.47
C LEU A 99 -5.97 -4.59 16.17
N ALA A 100 -6.96 -5.44 15.85
CA ALA A 100 -6.70 -6.82 15.50
C ALA A 100 -5.80 -6.95 14.26
N LEU A 101 -6.11 -6.24 13.18
CA LEU A 101 -5.31 -6.22 11.96
C LEU A 101 -3.91 -5.65 12.21
N SER A 102 -3.80 -4.60 13.01
CA SER A 102 -2.51 -3.99 13.37
C SER A 102 -1.60 -4.99 14.07
N LEU A 103 -2.15 -5.76 15.03
CA LEU A 103 -1.40 -6.80 15.73
C LEU A 103 -1.04 -7.97 14.82
N CYS A 104 -1.92 -8.37 13.91
CA CYS A 104 -1.61 -9.41 12.93
C CYS A 104 -0.51 -8.96 11.96
N LEU A 105 -0.56 -7.72 11.46
CA LEU A 105 0.52 -7.13 10.65
C LEU A 105 1.82 -7.08 11.45
N PHE A 106 1.76 -6.74 12.74
CA PHE A 106 2.91 -6.74 13.64
C PHE A 106 3.59 -8.11 13.70
N VAL A 107 2.80 -9.17 13.87
CA VAL A 107 3.26 -10.57 13.88
C VAL A 107 3.84 -10.96 12.53
N VAL A 108 3.10 -10.73 11.45
CA VAL A 108 3.50 -11.12 10.09
C VAL A 108 4.84 -10.48 9.74
N TYR A 109 4.98 -9.17 9.83
CA TYR A 109 6.23 -8.52 9.47
C TYR A 109 7.36 -8.75 10.47
N GLY A 110 7.05 -8.94 11.76
CA GLY A 110 8.05 -9.32 12.75
C GLY A 110 8.68 -10.69 12.47
N TYR A 111 7.86 -11.62 11.99
CA TYR A 111 8.27 -13.01 11.77
C TYR A 111 8.81 -13.26 10.36
N LEU A 112 8.15 -12.71 9.34
CA LEU A 112 8.50 -12.92 7.93
C LEU A 112 9.78 -12.23 7.50
N THR A 113 10.15 -11.14 8.17
CA THR A 113 11.30 -10.33 7.75
C THR A 113 12.49 -10.47 8.69
N GLU A 114 12.48 -11.47 9.57
CA GLU A 114 13.50 -11.67 10.62
C GLU A 114 13.78 -10.38 11.42
N GLY A 115 12.76 -9.54 11.60
CA GLY A 115 12.89 -8.24 12.26
C GLY A 115 13.59 -7.14 11.44
N ALA A 116 14.00 -7.38 10.18
CA ALA A 116 14.63 -6.37 9.33
C ALA A 116 13.74 -5.14 9.16
N VAL A 117 12.46 -5.33 8.85
CA VAL A 117 11.48 -4.21 8.73
C VAL A 117 11.40 -3.41 10.04
N TRP A 118 11.47 -4.08 11.20
CA TRP A 118 11.50 -3.40 12.49
C TRP A 118 12.77 -2.60 12.73
N ARG A 119 13.93 -3.10 12.29
CA ARG A 119 15.21 -2.39 12.43
C ARG A 119 15.25 -1.13 11.57
N PHE A 120 14.71 -1.19 10.36
CA PHE A 120 14.71 -0.04 9.44
C PHE A 120 13.65 1.01 9.81
N PHE A 121 12.43 0.60 10.13
CA PHE A 121 11.33 1.54 10.34
C PHE A 121 11.05 1.87 11.82
N SER A 122 11.52 1.06 12.77
CA SER A 122 11.33 1.23 14.22
C SER A 122 9.87 1.50 14.63
N TRP A 123 9.61 2.52 15.46
CA TRP A 123 8.28 2.96 15.88
C TRP A 123 7.36 3.33 14.70
N ARG A 124 7.93 3.74 13.56
CA ARG A 124 7.16 4.15 12.38
C ARG A 124 6.35 2.99 11.81
N PHE A 125 6.90 1.78 11.84
CA PHE A 125 6.18 0.61 11.34
C PHE A 125 4.94 0.27 12.17
N ALA A 126 4.95 0.55 13.48
CA ALA A 126 3.75 0.42 14.32
C ALA A 126 2.67 1.43 13.89
N VAL A 127 3.07 2.67 13.58
CA VAL A 127 2.14 3.72 13.11
C VAL A 127 1.60 3.39 11.72
N THR A 128 2.44 2.92 10.80
CA THR A 128 2.02 2.48 9.46
C THR A 128 1.08 1.29 9.55
N SER A 129 1.42 0.27 10.35
CA SER A 129 0.56 -0.92 10.56
C SER A 129 -0.80 -0.54 11.15
N LEU A 130 -0.80 0.39 12.13
CA LEU A 130 -2.03 0.93 12.69
C LEU A 130 -2.85 1.69 11.66
N SER A 131 -2.20 2.50 10.82
CA SER A 131 -2.86 3.30 9.78
C SER A 131 -3.46 2.42 8.70
N VAL A 132 -2.74 1.39 8.25
CA VAL A 132 -3.22 0.40 7.28
C VAL A 132 -4.38 -0.39 7.89
N GLY A 133 -4.22 -0.91 9.11
CA GLY A 133 -5.26 -1.64 9.83
C GLY A 133 -6.53 -0.80 10.05
N ALA A 134 -6.38 0.46 10.46
CA ALA A 134 -7.48 1.41 10.63
C ALA A 134 -8.19 1.70 9.31
N THR A 135 -7.43 1.92 8.24
CA THR A 135 -7.96 2.14 6.89
C THR A 135 -8.78 0.93 6.46
N ILE A 136 -8.22 -0.27 6.47
CA ILE A 136 -8.91 -1.51 6.12
C ILE A 136 -10.18 -1.68 6.96
N ALA A 137 -10.10 -1.45 8.27
CA ALA A 137 -11.25 -1.60 9.14
C ALA A 137 -12.38 -0.61 8.83
N LEU A 138 -12.05 0.66 8.61
CA LEU A 138 -13.01 1.69 8.22
C LEU A 138 -13.67 1.35 6.88
N LEU A 139 -12.89 0.85 5.92
CA LEU A 139 -13.37 0.41 4.61
C LEU A 139 -14.31 -0.80 4.73
N VAL A 140 -13.99 -1.80 5.55
CA VAL A 140 -14.86 -2.98 5.81
C VAL A 140 -16.19 -2.55 6.44
N PHE A 141 -16.16 -1.59 7.37
CA PHE A 141 -17.36 -1.09 8.06
C PHE A 141 -18.04 0.10 7.36
N ALA A 142 -17.54 0.53 6.19
CA ALA A 142 -18.03 1.70 5.46
C ALA A 142 -19.54 1.68 5.21
N PRO A 143 -20.21 0.56 4.84
CA PRO A 143 -21.67 0.56 4.66
C PRO A 143 -22.44 0.88 5.94
N SER A 144 -21.92 0.47 7.11
CA SER A 144 -22.57 0.73 8.40
C SER A 144 -22.31 2.16 8.87
N LEU A 145 -21.09 2.66 8.65
CA LEU A 145 -20.71 4.05 8.93
C LEU A 145 -21.52 5.01 8.06
N LEU A 146 -21.65 4.72 6.77
CA LEU A 146 -22.41 5.53 5.81
C LEU A 146 -23.89 5.61 6.19
N ARG A 147 -24.53 4.50 6.60
CA ARG A 147 -25.92 4.55 7.10
C ARG A 147 -26.07 5.44 8.34
N GLY A 148 -25.14 5.32 9.29
CA GLY A 148 -25.13 6.16 10.49
C GLY A 148 -24.91 7.64 10.17
N LEU A 149 -24.08 7.92 9.15
CA LEU A 149 -23.81 9.27 8.66
C LEU A 149 -25.02 9.86 7.94
N LEU A 150 -25.69 9.10 7.06
CA LEU A 150 -26.84 9.57 6.29
C LEU A 150 -28.08 9.92 7.15
N ALA A 151 -28.12 9.49 8.41
CA ALA A 151 -29.13 9.91 9.37
C ALA A 151 -28.87 11.31 9.97
N ARG A 152 -27.73 11.94 9.63
CA ARG A 152 -27.31 13.26 10.12
C ARG A 152 -27.73 14.38 9.14
N PRO A 153 -27.70 15.66 9.58
CA PRO A 153 -27.91 16.79 8.70
C PRO A 153 -26.99 16.76 7.47
N ARG A 154 -27.49 17.18 6.31
CA ARG A 154 -26.75 17.12 5.03
C ARG A 154 -25.40 17.84 5.07
N ALA A 155 -25.29 18.92 5.84
CA ALA A 155 -24.03 19.65 6.03
C ALA A 155 -22.96 18.80 6.73
N GLU A 156 -23.34 18.04 7.78
CA GLU A 156 -22.42 17.12 8.47
C GLU A 156 -21.99 15.99 7.54
N VAL A 157 -22.92 15.44 6.76
CA VAL A 157 -22.61 14.41 5.75
C VAL A 157 -21.60 14.92 4.73
N ALA A 158 -21.86 16.10 4.17
CA ALA A 158 -20.98 16.73 3.18
C ALA A 158 -19.59 17.00 3.77
N LEU A 159 -19.52 17.53 4.99
CA LEU A 159 -18.25 17.80 5.68
C LEU A 159 -17.44 16.52 5.90
N VAL A 160 -18.07 15.45 6.38
CA VAL A 160 -17.39 14.17 6.62
C VAL A 160 -16.93 13.53 5.31
N LEU A 161 -17.77 13.54 4.26
CA LEU A 161 -17.40 12.99 2.96
C LEU A 161 -16.26 13.80 2.31
N LEU A 162 -16.35 15.13 2.35
CA LEU A 162 -15.30 16.01 1.84
C LEU A 162 -14.00 15.84 2.62
N GLY A 163 -14.07 15.77 3.95
CA GLY A 163 -12.90 15.52 4.80
C GLY A 163 -12.27 14.15 4.56
N THR A 164 -13.09 13.12 4.31
CA THR A 164 -12.62 11.77 3.96
C THR A 164 -11.94 11.78 2.60
N PHE A 165 -12.56 12.40 1.59
CA PHE A 165 -11.98 12.54 0.26
C PHE A 165 -10.67 13.32 0.30
N ALA A 166 -10.65 14.49 0.95
CA ALA A 166 -9.45 15.30 1.12
C ALA A 166 -8.34 14.53 1.86
N GLY A 167 -8.69 13.75 2.88
CA GLY A 167 -7.74 12.87 3.57
C GLY A 167 -7.12 11.84 2.63
N VAL A 168 -7.92 11.06 1.90
CA VAL A 168 -7.42 10.07 0.93
C VAL A 168 -6.59 10.74 -0.16
N PHE A 169 -7.04 11.90 -0.66
CA PHE A 169 -6.36 12.67 -1.69
C PHE A 169 -4.98 13.11 -1.21
N LEU A 170 -4.90 13.82 -0.08
CA LEU A 170 -3.63 14.32 0.46
C LEU A 170 -2.67 13.19 0.82
N LEU A 171 -3.16 12.08 1.38
CA LEU A 171 -2.33 10.91 1.65
C LEU A 171 -1.79 10.26 0.37
N SER A 172 -2.51 10.36 -0.74
CA SER A 172 -2.11 9.80 -2.04
C SER A 172 -1.29 10.77 -2.90
N THR A 173 -1.28 12.08 -2.62
CA THR A 173 -0.58 13.09 -3.43
C THR A 173 0.56 13.79 -2.72
N GLU A 174 0.50 13.97 -1.39
CA GLU A 174 1.47 14.79 -0.65
C GLU A 174 2.47 13.98 0.17
N ILE A 175 2.10 12.77 0.60
CA ILE A 175 2.98 12.00 1.48
C ILE A 175 4.01 11.25 0.66
N THR A 176 5.11 11.94 0.38
CA THR A 176 6.25 11.39 -0.33
C THR A 176 7.10 10.52 0.60
N GLY A 177 7.75 9.53 0.00
CA GLY A 177 8.49 8.49 0.70
C GLY A 177 9.82 8.91 1.33
N THR A 178 10.21 10.19 1.30
CA THR A 178 11.56 10.62 1.67
C THR A 178 11.53 11.76 2.67
N ASP A 179 12.39 11.68 3.68
CA ASP A 179 12.71 12.79 4.56
C ASP A 179 14.23 12.73 4.78
N PRO A 180 14.97 13.78 4.39
CA PRO A 180 16.44 13.78 4.44
C PRO A 180 16.98 13.65 5.87
N SER A 181 16.14 13.81 6.90
CA SER A 181 16.50 13.54 8.30
C SER A 181 16.43 12.05 8.69
N LEU A 182 15.92 11.18 7.82
CA LEU A 182 15.77 9.73 8.07
C LEU A 182 17.04 8.94 7.74
N ARG A 183 17.39 7.97 8.59
CA ARG A 183 18.39 6.94 8.25
C ARG A 183 17.86 6.13 7.06
N ALA A 184 18.66 6.08 5.99
CA ALA A 184 18.32 5.49 4.69
C ALA A 184 17.25 6.23 3.85
N ASN A 185 16.75 7.40 4.29
CA ASN A 185 15.78 8.22 3.54
C ASN A 185 14.46 7.51 3.14
N LEU A 186 14.14 6.35 3.75
CA LEU A 186 12.93 5.57 3.44
C LEU A 186 11.83 5.84 4.50
N SER A 187 10.74 6.41 4.05
CA SER A 187 9.51 6.55 4.81
C SER A 187 8.58 5.35 4.56
N PRO A 188 7.96 4.76 5.59
CA PRO A 188 7.00 3.68 5.42
C PRO A 188 5.61 4.16 4.98
N TRP A 189 5.40 5.47 4.79
CA TRP A 189 4.08 6.01 4.45
C TRP A 189 3.53 5.59 3.08
N PRO A 190 4.31 5.41 2.01
CA PRO A 190 3.83 4.85 0.75
C PRO A 190 3.10 3.52 0.91
N ALA A 191 3.42 2.73 1.96
CA ALA A 191 2.71 1.49 2.27
C ALA A 191 1.21 1.71 2.57
N LEU A 192 0.84 2.86 3.14
CA LEU A 192 -0.57 3.19 3.36
C LEU A 192 -1.30 3.41 2.03
N THR A 193 -0.68 4.12 1.09
CA THR A 193 -1.24 4.37 -0.24
C THR A 193 -1.32 3.08 -1.04
N LEU A 194 -0.21 2.34 -1.14
CA LEU A 194 -0.12 1.10 -1.93
C LEU A 194 -0.99 -0.02 -1.33
N PHE A 195 -0.79 -0.38 -0.07
CA PHE A 195 -1.47 -1.53 0.53
C PHE A 195 -2.83 -1.17 1.12
N GLY A 196 -2.97 0.00 1.74
CA GLY A 196 -4.20 0.44 2.38
C GLY A 196 -5.26 0.92 1.37
N PHE A 197 -4.91 1.86 0.49
CA PHE A 197 -5.86 2.43 -0.47
C PHE A 197 -5.93 1.65 -1.78
N LEU A 198 -4.82 1.46 -2.50
CA LEU A 198 -4.87 0.83 -3.81
C LEU A 198 -5.23 -0.66 -3.69
N LEU A 199 -4.45 -1.45 -2.95
CA LEU A 199 -4.71 -2.90 -2.87
C LEU A 199 -5.96 -3.22 -2.06
N ALA A 200 -5.94 -2.94 -0.76
CA ALA A 200 -7.05 -3.32 0.10
C ALA A 200 -8.30 -2.48 -0.19
N GLY A 201 -8.15 -1.18 -0.45
CA GLY A 201 -9.27 -0.30 -0.74
C GLY A 201 -10.03 -0.68 -2.00
N TYR A 202 -9.37 -0.95 -3.13
CA TYR A 202 -10.08 -1.43 -4.32
C TYR A 202 -10.65 -2.83 -4.13
N CYS A 203 -9.92 -3.76 -3.49
CA CYS A 203 -10.47 -5.09 -3.19
C CYS A 203 -11.75 -4.99 -2.37
N ILE A 204 -11.76 -4.19 -1.28
CA ILE A 204 -12.93 -4.03 -0.41
C ILE A 204 -14.05 -3.26 -1.11
N ALA A 205 -13.72 -2.27 -1.95
CA ALA A 205 -14.70 -1.58 -2.77
C ALA A 205 -15.39 -2.55 -3.74
N ALA A 206 -14.64 -3.42 -4.41
CA ALA A 206 -15.17 -4.48 -5.26
C ALA A 206 -16.07 -5.44 -4.49
N LEU A 207 -15.67 -5.88 -3.29
CA LEU A 207 -16.51 -6.71 -2.41
C LEU A 207 -17.84 -6.03 -2.07
N HIS A 208 -17.83 -4.74 -1.74
CA HIS A 208 -19.04 -3.98 -1.42
C HIS A 208 -19.94 -3.80 -2.65
N ILE A 209 -19.36 -3.48 -3.82
CA ILE A 209 -20.11 -3.34 -5.07
C ILE A 209 -20.75 -4.68 -5.45
N ALA A 210 -19.96 -5.74 -5.49
CA ALA A 210 -20.40 -7.10 -5.83
C ALA A 210 -21.51 -7.59 -4.89
N ALA A 211 -21.30 -7.48 -3.58
CA ALA A 211 -22.32 -7.86 -2.60
C ALA A 211 -23.56 -6.95 -2.64
N GLY A 212 -23.37 -5.65 -2.89
CA GLY A 212 -24.46 -4.70 -3.10
C GLY A 212 -25.34 -5.10 -4.28
N CYS A 213 -24.75 -5.42 -5.43
CA CYS A 213 -25.47 -5.91 -6.61
C CYS A 213 -26.19 -7.23 -6.34
N GLY A 214 -25.53 -8.20 -5.71
CA GLY A 214 -26.15 -9.50 -5.38
C GLY A 214 -27.35 -9.36 -4.45
N LEU A 215 -27.25 -8.51 -3.42
CA LEU A 215 -28.36 -8.23 -2.49
C LEU A 215 -29.49 -7.45 -3.16
N LEU A 216 -29.16 -6.53 -4.07
CA LEU A 216 -30.16 -5.77 -4.83
C LEU A 216 -30.97 -6.70 -5.74
N LEU A 217 -30.30 -7.59 -6.48
CA LEU A 217 -30.99 -8.57 -7.32
C LEU A 217 -31.84 -9.53 -6.49
N ARG A 218 -31.34 -9.97 -5.34
CA ARG A 218 -32.11 -10.78 -4.40
C ARG A 218 -33.38 -10.07 -3.90
N SER A 219 -33.40 -8.73 -3.86
CA SER A 219 -34.60 -7.98 -3.44
C SER A 219 -35.71 -7.94 -4.50
N PHE A 220 -35.37 -8.13 -5.78
CA PHE A 220 -36.31 -8.06 -6.89
C PHE A 220 -36.95 -9.42 -7.25
N TRP A 221 -36.23 -10.52 -6.99
CA TRP A 221 -36.65 -11.85 -7.42
C TRP A 221 -36.94 -12.74 -6.19
N PRO A 222 -38.03 -13.51 -6.18
CA PRO A 222 -38.28 -14.50 -5.13
C PRO A 222 -37.66 -15.87 -5.46
N GLY A 223 -37.53 -16.73 -4.44
CA GLY A 223 -37.25 -18.16 -4.60
C GLY A 223 -35.82 -18.50 -5.01
N ALA A 224 -35.64 -19.65 -5.66
CA ALA A 224 -34.32 -20.21 -6.00
C ALA A 224 -33.49 -19.30 -6.92
N ILE A 225 -34.14 -18.59 -7.84
CA ILE A 225 -33.51 -17.63 -8.77
C ILE A 225 -32.77 -16.54 -7.98
N SER A 226 -33.38 -16.03 -6.91
CA SER A 226 -32.78 -14.99 -6.05
C SER A 226 -31.52 -15.45 -5.35
N THR A 227 -31.49 -16.71 -4.91
CA THR A 227 -30.34 -17.32 -4.24
C THR A 227 -29.21 -17.53 -5.23
N THR A 228 -29.51 -18.05 -6.43
CA THR A 228 -28.52 -18.25 -7.49
C THR A 228 -27.93 -16.92 -7.94
N LEU A 229 -28.76 -15.91 -8.24
CA LEU A 229 -28.27 -14.58 -8.63
C LEU A 229 -27.47 -13.89 -7.52
N GLY A 230 -27.90 -14.05 -6.26
CA GLY A 230 -27.20 -13.54 -5.08
C GLY A 230 -25.83 -14.18 -4.82
N VAL A 231 -25.46 -15.25 -5.54
CA VAL A 231 -24.18 -15.95 -5.47
C VAL A 231 -23.36 -15.70 -6.75
N VAL A 232 -23.98 -15.94 -7.91
CA VAL A 232 -23.30 -15.86 -9.22
C VAL A 232 -22.89 -14.42 -9.56
N VAL A 233 -23.75 -13.44 -9.30
CA VAL A 233 -23.44 -12.04 -9.64
C VAL A 233 -22.30 -11.49 -8.81
N PRO A 234 -22.25 -11.68 -7.47
CA PRO A 234 -21.07 -11.31 -6.70
C PRO A 234 -19.79 -12.03 -7.15
N ALA A 235 -19.87 -13.31 -7.53
CA ALA A 235 -18.70 -14.04 -8.04
C ALA A 235 -18.15 -13.40 -9.33
N LEU A 236 -19.03 -13.18 -10.32
CA LEU A 236 -18.66 -12.59 -11.60
C LEU A 236 -18.14 -11.16 -11.47
N LEU A 237 -18.83 -10.32 -10.69
CA LEU A 237 -18.40 -8.95 -10.46
C LEU A 237 -17.10 -8.90 -9.66
N GLY A 238 -16.98 -9.70 -8.60
CA GLY A 238 -15.76 -9.79 -7.79
C GLY A 238 -14.55 -10.20 -8.62
N GLY A 239 -14.67 -11.29 -9.37
CA GLY A 239 -13.63 -11.76 -10.27
C GLY A 239 -13.34 -10.75 -11.39
N GLY A 240 -14.37 -10.19 -12.02
CA GLY A 240 -14.21 -9.20 -13.09
C GLY A 240 -13.49 -7.93 -12.62
N MET A 241 -13.77 -7.46 -11.40
CA MET A 241 -13.09 -6.31 -10.80
C MET A 241 -11.59 -6.57 -10.55
N ALA A 242 -11.12 -7.83 -10.55
CA ALA A 242 -9.68 -8.10 -10.50
C ALA A 242 -8.93 -7.48 -11.68
N TYR A 243 -9.53 -7.42 -12.87
CA TYR A 243 -8.93 -6.78 -14.05
C TYR A 243 -8.81 -5.25 -13.92
N LEU A 244 -9.48 -4.65 -12.95
CA LEU A 244 -9.31 -3.22 -12.64
C LEU A 244 -8.25 -2.98 -11.56
N ILE A 245 -7.84 -4.03 -10.85
CA ILE A 245 -6.94 -3.95 -9.69
C ILE A 245 -5.54 -4.44 -10.08
N PHE A 246 -5.47 -5.53 -10.84
CA PHE A 246 -4.26 -6.27 -11.18
C PHE A 246 -4.01 -6.24 -12.70
N GLU A 247 -2.74 -6.15 -13.13
CA GLU A 247 -2.40 -6.41 -14.54
C GLU A 247 -2.51 -7.91 -14.80
N GLY A 248 -3.26 -8.30 -15.85
CA GLY A 248 -3.33 -9.71 -16.25
C GLY A 248 -3.58 -10.68 -15.09
N PRO A 249 -4.63 -10.49 -14.26
CA PRO A 249 -4.83 -11.22 -13.02
C PRO A 249 -4.78 -12.74 -13.26
N GLY A 250 -3.91 -13.42 -12.52
CA GLY A 250 -3.84 -14.87 -12.53
C GLY A 250 -5.14 -15.53 -12.03
N PRO A 251 -5.35 -16.83 -12.32
CA PRO A 251 -6.54 -17.57 -11.87
C PRO A 251 -6.77 -17.52 -10.35
N SER A 252 -5.69 -17.41 -9.57
CA SER A 252 -5.75 -17.29 -8.11
C SER A 252 -6.38 -15.97 -7.64
N ALA A 253 -6.03 -14.84 -8.26
CA ALA A 253 -6.60 -13.54 -7.93
C ALA A 253 -8.09 -13.48 -8.31
N LEU A 254 -8.43 -13.93 -9.51
CA LEU A 254 -9.81 -14.04 -10.00
C LEU A 254 -10.66 -14.92 -9.06
N GLY A 255 -10.18 -16.13 -8.77
CA GLY A 255 -10.86 -17.08 -7.90
C GLY A 255 -11.02 -16.56 -6.47
N SER A 256 -10.00 -15.90 -5.92
CA SER A 256 -10.02 -15.37 -4.55
C SER A 256 -11.03 -14.22 -4.41
N LEU A 257 -11.05 -13.27 -5.34
CA LEU A 257 -12.01 -12.16 -5.31
C LEU A 257 -13.45 -12.62 -5.60
N ALA A 258 -13.64 -13.57 -6.51
CA ALA A 258 -14.94 -14.17 -6.77
C ALA A 258 -15.48 -14.90 -5.53
N LEU A 259 -14.64 -15.72 -4.87
CA LEU A 259 -14.99 -16.44 -3.65
C LEU A 259 -15.28 -15.48 -2.51
N ALA A 260 -14.41 -14.51 -2.26
CA ALA A 260 -14.58 -13.53 -1.20
C ALA A 260 -15.87 -12.70 -1.38
N SER A 261 -16.16 -12.27 -2.61
CA SER A 261 -17.39 -11.52 -2.94
C SER A 261 -18.63 -12.36 -2.68
N THR A 262 -18.60 -13.62 -3.07
CA THR A 262 -19.68 -14.59 -2.86
C THR A 262 -19.93 -14.85 -1.39
N LEU A 263 -18.87 -15.12 -0.62
CA LEU A 263 -18.96 -15.34 0.82
C LEU A 263 -19.48 -14.09 1.53
N TYR A 264 -18.98 -12.91 1.17
CA TYR A 264 -19.41 -11.65 1.75
C TYR A 264 -20.90 -11.37 1.48
N ALA A 265 -21.34 -11.54 0.24
CA ALA A 265 -22.75 -11.41 -0.16
C ALA A 265 -23.63 -12.46 0.54
N GLY A 266 -23.19 -13.71 0.60
CA GLY A 266 -23.89 -14.82 1.25
C GLY A 266 -24.09 -14.61 2.75
N ILE A 267 -23.03 -14.21 3.47
CA ILE A 267 -23.10 -13.89 4.91
C ILE A 267 -24.03 -12.71 5.15
N ALA A 268 -23.94 -11.65 4.32
CA ALA A 268 -24.81 -10.50 4.43
C ALA A 268 -26.29 -10.89 4.19
N GLY A 269 -26.55 -11.68 3.15
CA GLY A 269 -27.89 -12.13 2.79
C GLY A 269 -28.49 -13.13 3.79
N ALA A 270 -27.67 -13.99 4.41
CA ALA A 270 -28.14 -14.91 5.45
C ALA A 270 -28.65 -14.16 6.68
N ARG A 271 -27.98 -13.07 7.07
CA ARG A 271 -28.38 -12.24 8.23
C ARG A 271 -29.67 -11.44 7.99
N LEU A 272 -29.98 -11.12 6.74
CA LEU A 272 -31.17 -10.34 6.38
C LEU A 272 -32.42 -11.23 6.21
N GLY A 273 -32.25 -12.56 6.22
CA GLY A 273 -33.36 -13.48 5.98
C GLY A 273 -33.99 -13.29 4.60
N ARG A 274 -35.30 -13.57 4.47
CA ARG A 274 -36.05 -13.44 3.20
C ARG A 274 -36.70 -12.07 3.02
N ASP A 275 -36.34 -11.07 3.82
CA ASP A 275 -36.94 -9.74 3.73
C ASP A 275 -36.36 -8.95 2.53
N PRO A 276 -37.17 -8.65 1.50
CA PRO A 276 -36.71 -7.91 0.33
C PRO A 276 -36.39 -6.44 0.67
N THR A 277 -37.11 -5.83 1.62
CA THR A 277 -36.91 -4.42 1.99
C THR A 277 -35.60 -4.24 2.75
N ALA A 278 -35.32 -5.12 3.71
CA ALA A 278 -34.04 -5.15 4.40
C ALA A 278 -32.88 -5.44 3.43
N SER A 279 -33.10 -6.31 2.43
CA SER A 279 -32.11 -6.61 1.39
C SER A 279 -31.79 -5.39 0.53
N ALA A 280 -32.80 -4.68 0.02
CA ALA A 280 -32.63 -3.47 -0.79
C ALA A 280 -31.93 -2.34 -0.02
N HIS A 281 -32.34 -2.10 1.24
CA HIS A 281 -31.70 -1.09 2.08
C HIS A 281 -30.24 -1.44 2.40
N SER A 282 -29.95 -2.73 2.56
CA SER A 282 -28.59 -3.22 2.83
C SER A 282 -27.70 -3.19 1.58
N ALA A 283 -28.31 -3.38 0.40
CA ALA A 283 -27.68 -3.31 -0.90
C ALA A 283 -27.26 -1.88 -1.26
N THR A 284 -28.18 -0.92 -1.16
CA THR A 284 -27.93 0.49 -1.46
C THR A 284 -26.78 1.07 -0.64
N ALA A 285 -26.72 0.78 0.67
CA ALA A 285 -25.62 1.22 1.51
C ALA A 285 -24.26 0.62 1.12
N ARG A 286 -24.23 -0.63 0.64
CA ARG A 286 -22.99 -1.28 0.17
C ARG A 286 -22.54 -0.74 -1.18
N LEU A 287 -23.47 -0.61 -2.13
CA LEU A 287 -23.19 0.01 -3.43
C LEU A 287 -22.66 1.42 -3.25
N ALA A 288 -23.35 2.25 -2.46
CA ALA A 288 -22.91 3.63 -2.22
C ALA A 288 -21.53 3.68 -1.55
N ALA A 289 -21.28 2.85 -0.52
CA ALA A 289 -19.97 2.80 0.14
C ALA A 289 -18.86 2.35 -0.83
N GLY A 290 -19.08 1.26 -1.58
CA GLY A 290 -18.10 0.73 -2.52
C GLY A 290 -17.81 1.69 -3.67
N LEU A 291 -18.84 2.33 -4.24
CA LEU A 291 -18.67 3.34 -5.31
C LEU A 291 -17.94 4.60 -4.81
N LEU A 292 -18.29 5.11 -3.63
CA LEU A 292 -17.59 6.25 -3.03
C LEU A 292 -16.12 5.91 -2.80
N MET A 293 -15.84 4.74 -2.20
CA MET A 293 -14.47 4.27 -1.98
C MET A 293 -13.67 4.17 -3.28
N ALA A 294 -14.21 3.47 -4.28
CA ALA A 294 -13.56 3.34 -5.59
C ALA A 294 -13.32 4.70 -6.24
N SER A 295 -14.30 5.62 -6.20
CA SER A 295 -14.15 6.95 -6.77
C SER A 295 -13.09 7.80 -6.08
N PHE A 296 -13.04 7.77 -4.74
CA PHE A 296 -12.07 8.55 -3.97
C PHE A 296 -10.66 8.05 -4.23
N ILE A 297 -10.46 6.73 -4.22
CA ILE A 297 -9.17 6.10 -4.50
C ILE A 297 -8.76 6.38 -5.95
N PHE A 298 -9.68 6.23 -6.92
CA PHE A 298 -9.40 6.45 -8.34
C PHE A 298 -8.99 7.89 -8.65
N VAL A 299 -9.75 8.87 -8.19
CA VAL A 299 -9.45 10.29 -8.43
C VAL A 299 -8.11 10.66 -7.79
N SER A 300 -7.88 10.22 -6.55
CA SER A 300 -6.63 10.48 -5.83
C SER A 300 -5.42 9.84 -6.52
N ASN A 301 -5.56 8.60 -6.97
CA ASN A 301 -4.50 7.89 -7.70
C ASN A 301 -4.21 8.55 -9.04
N ARG A 302 -5.24 8.96 -9.80
CA ARG A 302 -5.05 9.65 -11.09
C ARG A 302 -4.36 11.00 -10.92
N ALA A 303 -4.66 11.73 -9.86
CA ALA A 303 -3.96 12.97 -9.52
C ALA A 303 -2.49 12.69 -9.18
N ALA A 304 -2.22 11.69 -8.34
CA ALA A 304 -0.85 11.28 -7.99
C ALA A 304 -0.02 10.90 -9.22
N LEU A 305 -0.59 10.12 -10.14
CA LEU A 305 0.03 9.77 -11.42
C LEU A 305 0.31 10.99 -12.30
N SER A 306 -0.62 11.95 -12.33
CA SER A 306 -0.43 13.19 -13.09
C SER A 306 0.72 14.03 -12.53
N PHE A 307 0.89 14.07 -11.21
CA PHE A 307 2.03 14.75 -10.58
C PHE A 307 3.34 14.03 -10.90
N LEU A 308 3.36 12.70 -10.81
CA LEU A 308 4.52 11.89 -11.17
C LEU A 308 4.92 12.10 -12.64
N ASP A 309 3.97 12.06 -13.56
CA ASP A 309 4.22 12.29 -14.99
C ASP A 309 4.78 13.69 -15.25
N THR A 310 4.20 14.72 -14.61
CA THR A 310 4.70 16.09 -14.71
C THR A 310 6.14 16.21 -14.20
N ALA A 311 6.44 15.60 -13.05
CA ALA A 311 7.77 15.63 -12.46
C ALA A 311 8.80 14.86 -13.32
N ARG A 312 8.46 13.62 -13.70
CA ARG A 312 9.35 12.65 -14.36
C ARG A 312 9.55 12.90 -15.85
N ASN A 313 8.53 13.36 -16.56
CA ASN A 313 8.57 13.42 -18.03
C ASN A 313 8.59 14.86 -18.56
N GLN A 314 8.15 15.85 -17.78
CA GLN A 314 8.13 17.25 -18.22
C GLN A 314 9.22 18.06 -17.52
N ARG A 315 9.24 18.11 -16.18
CA ARG A 315 10.16 18.97 -15.42
C ARG A 315 11.59 18.46 -15.39
N SER A 316 11.79 17.16 -15.21
CA SER A 316 13.12 16.56 -15.30
C SER A 316 13.71 16.73 -16.71
N ALA A 317 12.90 16.65 -17.78
CA ALA A 317 13.36 16.80 -19.16
C ALA A 317 13.91 18.21 -19.41
N GLU A 318 13.28 19.25 -18.83
CA GLU A 318 13.82 20.62 -18.82
C GLU A 318 15.21 20.68 -18.17
N VAL A 319 15.40 20.02 -17.02
CA VAL A 319 16.68 19.98 -16.30
C VAL A 319 17.73 19.17 -17.07
N ILE A 320 17.37 18.00 -17.58
CA ILE A 320 18.26 17.10 -18.35
C ILE A 320 18.76 17.80 -19.62
N ALA A 321 17.86 18.49 -20.34
CA ALA A 321 18.23 19.26 -21.52
C ALA A 321 19.20 20.41 -21.17
N ALA A 322 18.96 21.12 -20.07
CA ALA A 322 19.86 22.17 -19.60
C ALA A 322 21.23 21.64 -19.15
N LEU A 323 21.28 20.49 -18.49
CA LEU A 323 22.53 19.80 -18.14
C LEU A 323 23.32 19.40 -19.38
N GLY A 324 22.65 18.90 -20.43
CA GLY A 324 23.25 18.61 -21.73
C GLY A 324 23.89 19.85 -22.36
N ALA A 325 23.12 20.95 -22.46
CA ALA A 325 23.61 22.22 -23.03
C ALA A 325 24.77 22.84 -22.23
N TYR A 326 24.74 22.70 -20.89
CA TYR A 326 25.84 23.14 -20.04
C TYR A 326 27.12 22.36 -20.33
N ARG A 327 27.02 21.02 -20.44
CA ARG A 327 28.15 20.13 -20.75
C ARG A 327 28.79 20.44 -22.09
N GLU A 328 28.00 20.69 -23.13
CA GLU A 328 28.50 21.08 -24.45
C GLU A 328 29.32 22.38 -24.39
N THR A 329 28.99 23.29 -23.47
CA THR A 329 29.67 24.59 -23.33
C THR A 329 30.92 24.52 -22.45
N HIS A 330 30.92 23.68 -21.40
CA HIS A 330 31.95 23.70 -20.34
C HIS A 330 32.75 22.39 -20.22
N SER A 331 32.56 21.43 -21.12
CA SER A 331 33.22 20.11 -21.13
C SER A 331 33.00 19.26 -19.86
N GLY A 332 31.98 19.58 -19.06
CA GLY A 332 31.62 18.86 -17.84
C GLY A 332 30.25 19.29 -17.30
N TYR A 333 29.69 18.53 -16.37
CA TYR A 333 28.43 18.87 -15.70
C TYR A 333 28.67 19.91 -14.57
N PRO A 334 27.66 20.73 -14.22
CA PRO A 334 27.79 21.69 -13.13
C PRO A 334 27.90 20.98 -11.77
N ASP A 335 28.45 21.65 -10.76
CA ASP A 335 28.48 21.10 -9.40
C ASP A 335 27.10 21.18 -8.72
N GLU A 336 26.31 22.19 -9.07
CA GLU A 336 25.00 22.50 -8.49
C GLU A 336 24.01 22.95 -9.59
N LEU A 337 22.71 22.68 -9.42
CA LEU A 337 21.68 23.04 -10.42
C LEU A 337 21.53 24.55 -10.59
N GLU A 338 21.86 25.33 -9.57
CA GLU A 338 21.83 26.78 -9.55
C GLU A 338 22.73 27.38 -10.64
N GLN A 339 23.80 26.68 -11.04
CA GLN A 339 24.73 27.11 -12.10
C GLN A 339 24.09 27.08 -13.49
N LEU A 340 22.95 26.39 -13.67
CA LEU A 340 22.16 26.40 -14.90
C LEU A 340 21.35 27.70 -15.05
N VAL A 341 21.17 28.46 -13.97
CA VAL A 341 20.34 29.68 -13.94
C VAL A 341 21.23 30.94 -14.04
N PRO A 342 20.82 31.99 -14.78
CA PRO A 342 19.64 32.07 -15.64
C PRO A 342 19.91 31.60 -17.09
N ARG A 343 21.13 31.16 -17.38
CA ARG A 343 21.62 31.03 -18.76
C ARG A 343 20.97 29.88 -19.54
N PHE A 344 20.68 28.76 -18.87
CA PHE A 344 20.10 27.56 -19.45
C PHE A 344 18.67 27.30 -18.94
N LEU A 345 18.31 27.85 -17.78
CA LEU A 345 16.98 27.76 -17.17
C LEU A 345 16.58 29.13 -16.59
N GLU A 346 15.30 29.50 -16.68
CA GLU A 346 14.77 30.74 -16.06
C GLU A 346 14.86 30.72 -14.52
N GLY A 347 14.82 29.53 -13.94
CA GLY A 347 14.98 29.23 -12.52
C GLY A 347 15.05 27.73 -12.32
N VAL A 348 15.57 27.25 -11.18
CA VAL A 348 15.71 25.81 -10.92
C VAL A 348 14.31 25.16 -10.86
N PRO A 349 13.97 24.26 -11.80
CA PRO A 349 12.68 23.57 -11.80
C PRO A 349 12.53 22.74 -10.53
N ARG A 350 11.31 22.67 -10.03
CA ARG A 350 10.95 21.81 -8.89
C ARG A 350 10.16 20.62 -9.39
N ALA A 351 10.35 19.46 -8.76
CA ALA A 351 9.61 18.24 -9.09
C ALA A 351 8.09 18.44 -8.92
N ARG A 352 7.67 19.27 -7.94
CA ARG A 352 6.25 19.59 -7.65
C ARG A 352 5.39 18.33 -7.47
N MET A 353 5.61 17.66 -6.35
CA MET A 353 4.84 16.47 -5.99
C MET A 353 3.71 16.87 -5.04
N GLY A 354 2.49 16.92 -5.59
CA GLY A 354 1.29 17.31 -4.83
C GLY A 354 0.90 18.78 -4.98
N LEU A 355 -0.02 19.21 -4.13
CA LEU A 355 -0.61 20.55 -4.05
C LEU A 355 0.10 21.43 -3.02
N ILE A 356 0.67 20.86 -1.96
CA ILE A 356 1.26 21.60 -0.83
C ILE A 356 2.74 21.82 -1.09
N ARG A 357 3.08 23.05 -1.48
CA ARG A 357 4.47 23.46 -1.71
C ARG A 357 5.34 23.27 -0.47
N ASN A 358 6.24 22.31 -0.52
CA ASN A 358 7.23 22.07 0.53
C ASN A 358 8.66 22.35 0.06
N ALA A 359 9.56 22.66 0.99
CA ALA A 359 10.98 22.91 0.71
C ALA A 359 11.73 21.66 0.19
N GLY A 360 11.17 20.45 0.36
CA GLY A 360 11.74 19.19 -0.14
C GLY A 360 11.28 18.78 -1.55
N GLU A 361 10.65 19.69 -2.32
CA GLU A 361 10.22 19.44 -3.72
C GLU A 361 11.30 19.72 -4.76
N GLU A 362 12.52 20.01 -4.32
CA GLU A 362 13.65 20.27 -5.20
C GLU A 362 14.20 18.95 -5.72
N PHE A 363 14.66 18.95 -6.98
CA PHE A 363 15.40 17.81 -7.48
C PHE A 363 16.71 17.71 -6.69
N VAL A 364 17.01 16.53 -6.20
CA VAL A 364 18.31 16.22 -5.61
C VAL A 364 19.25 15.89 -6.76
N TYR A 365 20.21 16.77 -6.99
CA TYR A 365 21.23 16.60 -8.02
C TYR A 365 22.54 16.15 -7.39
N THR A 366 23.14 15.09 -7.93
CA THR A 366 24.47 14.62 -7.53
C THR A 366 25.35 14.50 -8.77
N ASN A 367 26.46 15.25 -8.79
CA ASN A 367 27.47 15.18 -9.83
C ASN A 367 28.49 14.06 -9.54
N PHE A 368 28.81 13.24 -10.54
CA PHE A 368 29.85 12.20 -10.47
C PHE A 368 31.01 12.45 -11.43
N GLY A 369 31.14 13.67 -11.95
CA GLY A 369 32.12 14.07 -12.97
C GLY A 369 31.57 13.84 -14.38
N ASP A 370 31.67 12.60 -14.87
CA ASP A 370 31.26 12.22 -16.23
C ASP A 370 29.78 11.78 -16.33
N SER A 371 29.11 11.64 -15.18
CA SER A 371 27.68 11.34 -15.07
C SER A 371 27.05 12.13 -13.92
N TYR A 372 25.73 12.02 -13.79
CA TYR A 372 24.98 12.64 -12.69
C TYR A 372 23.81 11.76 -12.28
N ALA A 373 23.27 12.00 -11.08
CA ALA A 373 21.95 11.53 -10.68
C ALA A 373 21.02 12.72 -10.46
N LEU A 374 19.80 12.61 -10.96
CA LEU A 374 18.71 13.56 -10.70
C LEU A 374 17.57 12.81 -10.02
N GLU A 375 17.31 13.12 -8.75
CA GLU A 375 16.38 12.37 -7.92
C GLU A 375 15.24 13.25 -7.41
N PHE A 376 14.07 12.64 -7.23
CA PHE A 376 12.95 13.27 -6.53
C PHE A 376 12.09 12.21 -5.85
N ALA A 377 11.40 12.63 -4.79
CA ALA A 377 10.52 11.77 -4.03
C ALA A 377 9.18 11.59 -4.75
N ALA A 378 8.60 10.39 -4.77
CA ALA A 378 7.23 10.21 -5.21
C ALA A 378 6.37 9.54 -4.13
N VAL A 379 5.05 9.54 -4.33
CA VAL A 379 4.12 8.91 -3.38
C VAL A 379 4.02 7.41 -3.62
N GLN A 380 4.01 6.99 -4.89
CA GLN A 380 3.92 5.58 -5.28
C GLN A 380 5.30 4.92 -5.33
N TRP A 381 6.34 5.70 -5.60
CA TRP A 381 7.73 5.26 -5.60
C TRP A 381 8.45 5.89 -4.43
N VAL A 382 9.20 5.10 -3.65
CA VAL A 382 9.91 5.66 -2.51
C VAL A 382 10.87 6.76 -2.95
N GLN A 383 11.53 6.56 -4.10
CA GLN A 383 12.39 7.56 -4.75
C GLN A 383 12.44 7.28 -6.26
N CYS A 384 12.34 8.32 -7.06
CA CYS A 384 12.61 8.29 -8.50
C CYS A 384 13.98 8.91 -8.75
N ALA A 385 14.84 8.21 -9.49
CA ALA A 385 16.17 8.69 -9.86
C ALA A 385 16.39 8.50 -11.35
N TYR A 386 16.94 9.52 -12.00
CA TYR A 386 17.46 9.44 -13.36
C TYR A 386 18.98 9.45 -13.32
N SER A 387 19.57 8.45 -13.97
CA SER A 387 21.00 8.43 -14.25
C SER A 387 21.14 8.18 -15.75
N PRO A 388 21.76 9.10 -16.52
CA PRO A 388 21.97 8.87 -17.94
C PRO A 388 22.76 7.57 -18.12
N PRO A 389 22.49 6.80 -19.19
CA PRO A 389 23.30 5.63 -19.47
C PRO A 389 24.74 6.12 -19.65
N TYR A 390 25.71 5.34 -19.17
CA TYR A 390 27.10 5.63 -19.50
C TYR A 390 27.14 5.78 -21.02
N LEU A 391 27.57 6.95 -21.48
CA LEU A 391 28.04 7.05 -22.84
C LEU A 391 29.29 6.19 -22.80
N ASP A 392 29.15 4.91 -23.15
CA ASP A 392 30.29 4.08 -23.52
C ASP A 392 30.96 4.88 -24.62
N ALA A 393 31.98 5.65 -24.23
CA ALA A 393 32.94 6.16 -25.17
C ALA A 393 33.40 4.93 -25.94
N GLU A 394 33.40 5.03 -27.26
CA GLU A 394 33.93 4.04 -28.18
C GLU A 394 35.31 3.55 -27.71
N GLU A 395 35.34 2.54 -26.85
CA GLU A 395 36.49 1.71 -26.57
C GLU A 395 36.10 0.32 -27.06
N ASP A 396 36.38 0.09 -28.34
CA ASP A 396 36.70 -1.22 -28.87
C ASP A 396 37.84 -1.84 -28.03
N ALA A 397 37.48 -2.41 -26.88
CA ALA A 397 38.32 -3.30 -26.11
C ALA A 397 37.74 -4.72 -26.26
N PRO A 398 38.34 -5.59 -27.08
CA PRO A 398 37.90 -6.97 -27.17
C PRO A 398 38.42 -7.71 -25.93
N GLY A 399 37.53 -8.15 -25.04
CA GLY A 399 37.91 -9.15 -24.03
C GLY A 399 37.12 -9.10 -22.74
N ASP A 400 36.35 -10.18 -22.54
CA ASP A 400 36.01 -10.77 -21.25
C ASP A 400 34.95 -10.07 -20.37
N ALA A 401 33.69 -10.26 -20.74
CA ALA A 401 32.60 -10.32 -19.76
C ALA A 401 32.53 -11.73 -19.14
N PRO A 402 32.85 -11.93 -17.85
CA PRO A 402 32.39 -13.11 -17.14
C PRO A 402 30.98 -12.83 -16.60
N TRP A 403 30.15 -13.88 -16.55
CA TRP A 403 28.76 -13.92 -16.06
C TRP A 403 27.64 -13.77 -17.09
N ALA A 404 27.75 -14.51 -18.21
CA ALA A 404 26.58 -15.09 -18.86
C ALA A 404 26.44 -16.56 -18.44
N GLY A 405 25.43 -16.86 -17.62
CA GLY A 405 24.92 -18.22 -17.44
C GLY A 405 23.98 -18.56 -18.61
N PRO A 406 24.00 -19.79 -19.15
CA PRO A 406 23.41 -20.08 -20.45
C PRO A 406 21.91 -20.45 -20.35
N GLU A 407 21.20 -20.20 -21.46
CA GLU A 407 19.85 -20.68 -21.82
C GLU A 407 18.66 -19.92 -21.20
N ASP A 408 18.11 -18.91 -21.90
CA ASP A 408 17.14 -19.17 -22.98
C ASP A 408 16.89 -17.93 -23.85
N VAL A 409 16.90 -18.14 -25.16
CA VAL A 409 16.78 -17.13 -26.22
C VAL A 409 15.36 -17.16 -26.78
N GLY A 410 14.67 -16.03 -26.70
CA GLY A 410 13.39 -15.80 -27.39
C GLY A 410 13.41 -14.44 -28.09
N ALA A 411 13.85 -14.46 -29.35
CA ALA A 411 14.12 -13.32 -30.21
C ALA A 411 12.86 -12.55 -30.68
N GLY A 412 13.00 -11.24 -30.90
CA GLY A 412 12.03 -10.46 -31.67
C GLY A 412 11.99 -8.94 -31.49
N GLY A 413 13.11 -8.25 -31.24
CA GLY A 413 13.15 -6.78 -31.31
C GLY A 413 13.44 -6.31 -32.75
N PRO A 414 12.72 -5.30 -33.29
CA PRO A 414 13.00 -4.78 -34.63
C PRO A 414 14.36 -4.03 -34.65
N PRO A 415 14.97 -3.88 -35.83
CA PRO A 415 16.31 -3.32 -35.96
C PRO A 415 16.33 -1.85 -35.53
N LEU A 416 17.39 -1.48 -34.80
CA LEU A 416 17.78 -0.10 -34.51
C LEU A 416 18.04 0.64 -35.83
N GLY A 417 16.98 1.23 -36.38
CA GLY A 417 17.04 2.20 -37.45
C GLY A 417 17.17 3.60 -36.86
N ASN A 418 18.10 4.37 -37.42
CA ASN A 418 18.39 5.76 -37.13
C ASN A 418 17.12 6.64 -36.96
N GLU A 419 16.76 6.95 -35.72
CA GLU A 419 15.93 8.10 -35.36
C GLU A 419 16.44 8.64 -34.02
N LEU A 420 17.14 9.77 -34.10
CA LEU A 420 17.71 10.52 -32.98
C LEU A 420 16.62 11.48 -32.44
N ASP A 421 15.43 10.95 -32.19
CA ASP A 421 14.28 11.70 -31.69
C ASP A 421 14.05 11.38 -30.21
N ALA A 422 14.50 12.31 -29.36
CA ALA A 422 14.55 12.24 -27.90
C ALA A 422 15.41 11.08 -27.36
N PRO A 423 16.38 11.32 -26.45
CA PRO A 423 17.00 10.21 -25.73
C PRO A 423 15.85 9.46 -25.06
N THR A 424 15.69 8.17 -25.34
CA THR A 424 14.65 7.34 -24.76
C THR A 424 14.89 7.23 -23.26
N LEU A 425 14.41 8.24 -22.53
CA LEU A 425 14.55 8.41 -21.08
C LEU A 425 14.10 7.15 -20.32
N GLU A 426 13.25 6.33 -20.92
CA GLU A 426 12.63 5.15 -20.32
C GLU A 426 13.62 4.13 -19.73
N GLY A 427 14.82 3.96 -20.31
CA GLY A 427 15.82 3.00 -19.80
C GLY A 427 16.67 3.49 -18.63
N SER A 428 16.55 4.77 -18.26
CA SER A 428 17.48 5.48 -17.37
C SER A 428 16.85 5.94 -16.05
N TRP A 429 15.55 5.69 -15.89
CA TRP A 429 14.82 5.99 -14.66
C TRP A 429 14.73 4.75 -13.76
N SER A 430 14.94 4.93 -12.45
CA SER A 430 14.66 3.89 -11.45
C SER A 430 13.17 3.67 -11.19
N CYS A 431 12.31 4.56 -11.70
CA CYS A 431 10.86 4.47 -11.59
C CYS A 431 10.21 4.52 -12.97
N GLU A 432 9.15 3.73 -13.16
CA GLU A 432 8.37 3.73 -14.39
C GLU A 432 7.38 4.91 -14.42
N SER A 433 6.98 5.35 -15.62
CA SER A 433 6.00 6.43 -15.87
C SER A 433 4.63 6.07 -15.31
N ILE A 434 4.35 4.77 -15.32
CA ILE A 434 3.17 4.17 -14.71
C ILE A 434 3.74 3.33 -13.56
N PRO A 435 3.33 3.52 -12.30
CA PRO A 435 3.69 2.57 -11.25
C PRO A 435 3.27 1.17 -11.70
N PRO A 436 3.94 0.10 -11.24
CA PRO A 436 3.45 -1.23 -11.49
C PRO A 436 1.98 -1.23 -11.10
N SER A 437 1.10 -1.53 -12.06
CA SER A 437 -0.25 -1.90 -11.67
C SER A 437 -0.08 -3.06 -10.69
N LEU A 438 -0.91 -3.15 -9.65
CA LEU A 438 -0.65 -4.08 -8.56
C LEU A 438 -0.63 -5.51 -9.13
N TRP A 439 0.54 -6.05 -9.47
CA TRP A 439 0.88 -7.43 -9.88
C TRP A 439 -0.10 -8.12 -10.82
#